data_AF-A0A2E7RHD7-F1
#
_entry.id   AF-A0A2E7RHD7-F1
#
_cell.length_a   1.000
_cell.length_b   1.000
_cell.length_c   1.000
_cell.angle_alpha   90.00
_cell.angle_beta   90.00
_cell.angle_gamma   90.00
#
_symmetry.space_group_name_H-M   'P 1'
#
loop_
_entity.id
_entity.type
_entity.pdbx_description
1 polymer ?
#
loop_
_entity_poly.entity_id
_entity_poly.type
_entity_poly.pdbx_seq_one_letter_code
_entity_poly.pdbx_strand_id
1 'polypeptide(L)'
;MKAPPSFQMSPKGIIFGCVLLTTIGLGSLGIVWLRVEISSASKEARQLEKQVSENARELRGLEEKVAKALNPSALKAMSAGRLAKLNPSCVIFVDLAELHRRKNLSPPLLLRPRQKSGTGPSLRLASR
;
A
#
# COMPACT_ATOMS: atom_id res chain seq x y z
N MET A 1 76.56 -10.63 -40.36
CA MET A 1 75.10 -10.77 -40.15
C MET A 1 74.87 -11.26 -38.73
N LYS A 2 74.35 -10.40 -37.83
CA LYS A 2 74.18 -10.70 -36.40
C LYS A 2 72.78 -11.29 -36.20
N ALA A 3 72.69 -12.56 -35.83
CA ALA A 3 71.42 -13.24 -35.60
C ALA A 3 70.65 -12.58 -34.43
N PRO A 4 69.31 -12.51 -34.49
CA PRO A 4 68.52 -11.90 -33.45
C PRO A 4 68.56 -12.75 -32.17
N PRO A 5 68.50 -12.12 -30.98
CA PRO A 5 68.47 -12.85 -29.72
C PRO A 5 67.20 -13.70 -29.64
N SER A 6 67.37 -15.02 -29.53
CA SER A 6 66.28 -15.94 -29.23
C SER A 6 65.80 -15.67 -27.80
N PHE A 7 64.53 -15.26 -27.68
CA PHE A 7 63.88 -15.02 -26.40
C PHE A 7 63.66 -16.38 -25.72
N GLN A 8 64.64 -16.86 -24.94
CA GLN A 8 64.50 -18.08 -24.15
C GLN A 8 63.55 -17.80 -22.98
N MET A 9 62.27 -18.09 -23.21
CA MET A 9 61.22 -17.91 -22.21
C MET A 9 61.08 -19.20 -21.39
N SER A 10 61.34 -19.13 -20.08
CA SER A 10 61.22 -20.28 -19.19
C SER A 10 59.78 -20.83 -19.23
N PRO A 11 59.57 -22.15 -19.39
CA PRO A 11 58.23 -22.74 -19.53
C PRO A 11 57.33 -22.44 -18.33
N LYS A 12 57.93 -22.26 -17.15
CA LYS A 12 57.24 -21.86 -15.91
C LYS A 12 56.63 -20.45 -16.02
N GLY A 13 57.33 -19.53 -16.69
CA GLY A 13 56.85 -18.17 -16.91
C GLY A 13 55.69 -18.11 -17.90
N ILE A 14 55.72 -18.97 -18.94
CA ILE A 14 54.62 -19.08 -19.90
C ILE A 14 53.35 -19.58 -19.19
N ILE A 15 53.47 -20.62 -18.37
CA ILE A 15 52.35 -21.17 -17.60
C ILE A 15 51.77 -20.12 -16.65
N PHE A 16 52.63 -19.40 -15.91
CA PHE A 16 52.18 -18.35 -14.99
C PHE A 16 51.48 -17.20 -15.72
N GLY A 17 51.99 -16.80 -16.89
CA GLY A 17 51.36 -15.80 -17.76
C GLY A 17 49.97 -16.23 -18.25
N CYS A 18 49.82 -17.49 -18.69
CA CYS A 18 48.52 -18.02 -19.11
C CYS A 18 47.51 -18.09 -17.95
N VAL A 19 47.94 -18.45 -16.74
CA VAL A 19 47.06 -18.48 -15.56
C VAL A 19 46.62 -17.06 -15.18
N LEU A 20 47.51 -16.07 -15.21
CA LEU A 20 47.13 -14.67 -14.99
C LEU A 20 46.14 -14.20 -16.06
N LEU A 21 46.40 -14.50 -17.33
CA LEU A 21 45.55 -14.03 -18.43
C LEU A 21 44.14 -14.63 -18.34
N THR A 22 44.03 -15.90 -17.99
CA THR A 22 42.74 -16.59 -17.84
C THR A 22 41.98 -16.14 -16.58
N THR A 23 42.66 -15.95 -15.45
CA THR A 23 42.02 -15.44 -14.22
C THR A 23 41.50 -14.02 -14.37
N ILE A 24 42.25 -13.13 -15.04
CA ILE A 24 41.80 -11.77 -15.35
C ILE A 24 40.64 -11.81 -16.35
N GLY A 25 40.74 -12.64 -17.39
CA GLY A 25 39.68 -12.83 -18.39
C GLY A 25 38.37 -13.30 -17.75
N LEU A 26 38.39 -14.41 -17.02
CA LEU A 26 37.20 -14.95 -16.34
C LEU A 26 36.69 -14.02 -15.23
N GLY A 27 37.58 -13.40 -14.46
CA GLY A 27 37.22 -12.46 -13.41
C GLY A 27 36.47 -11.24 -13.95
N SER A 28 36.80 -10.78 -15.16
CA SER A 28 36.13 -9.66 -15.80
C SER A 28 34.66 -9.94 -16.14
N LEU A 29 34.33 -11.18 -16.54
CA LEU A 29 32.93 -11.57 -16.78
C LEU A 29 32.13 -11.60 -15.48
N GLY A 30 32.75 -12.06 -14.39
CA GLY A 30 32.13 -12.07 -13.05
C GLY A 30 31.76 -10.66 -12.57
N ILE A 31 32.62 -9.67 -12.83
CA ILE A 31 32.34 -8.27 -12.41
C ILE A 31 31.14 -7.68 -13.17
N VAL A 32 30.97 -8.02 -14.44
CA VAL A 32 29.84 -7.54 -15.25
C VAL A 32 28.55 -8.18 -14.77
N TRP A 33 28.56 -9.49 -14.51
CA TRP A 33 27.39 -10.20 -14.00
C TRP A 33 26.96 -9.67 -12.64
N LEU A 34 27.92 -9.42 -11.74
CA LEU A 34 27.65 -8.81 -10.44
C LEU A 34 26.98 -7.43 -10.57
N ARG A 35 27.43 -6.59 -11.52
CA ARG A 35 26.79 -5.29 -11.77
C ARG A 35 25.36 -5.42 -12.29
N VAL A 36 25.10 -6.41 -13.15
CA VAL A 36 23.74 -6.69 -13.65
C VAL A 36 22.84 -7.14 -12.49
N GLU A 37 23.34 -8.04 -11.65
CA GLU A 37 22.61 -8.56 -10.49
C GLU A 37 22.24 -7.45 -9.50
N ILE A 38 23.21 -6.59 -9.13
CA ILE A 38 22.96 -5.43 -8.25
C ILE A 38 21.97 -4.45 -8.90
N SER A 39 22.04 -4.26 -10.22
CA SER A 39 21.10 -3.40 -10.93
C SER A 39 19.68 -4.00 -10.93
N SER A 40 19.55 -5.31 -11.05
CA SER A 40 18.25 -5.99 -10.96
C SER A 40 17.67 -5.89 -9.56
N ALA A 41 18.46 -6.24 -8.54
CA ALA A 41 18.05 -6.19 -7.13
C ALA A 41 17.63 -4.77 -6.70
N SER A 42 18.34 -3.73 -7.15
CA SER A 42 17.96 -2.34 -6.86
C SER A 42 16.69 -1.90 -7.59
N LYS A 43 16.42 -2.41 -8.80
CA LYS A 43 15.14 -2.16 -9.49
C LYS A 43 13.98 -2.81 -8.76
N GLU A 44 14.12 -4.06 -8.33
CA GLU A 44 13.09 -4.77 -7.57
C GLU A 44 12.82 -4.10 -6.22
N ALA A 45 13.87 -3.75 -5.48
CA ALA A 45 13.75 -3.01 -4.22
C ALA A 45 13.03 -1.67 -4.43
N ARG A 46 13.36 -0.94 -5.50
CA ARG A 46 12.71 0.33 -5.84
C ARG A 46 11.24 0.18 -6.21
N GLN A 47 10.88 -0.91 -6.91
CA GLN A 47 9.47 -1.20 -7.22
C GLN A 47 8.69 -1.51 -5.95
N LEU A 48 9.27 -2.31 -5.04
CA LEU A 48 8.65 -2.63 -3.76
C LEU A 48 8.48 -1.37 -2.89
N GLU A 49 9.51 -0.53 -2.80
CA GLU A 49 9.47 0.72 -2.07
C GLU A 49 8.39 1.66 -2.62
N LYS A 50 8.21 1.71 -3.94
CA LYS A 50 7.13 2.48 -4.56
C LYS A 50 5.75 1.97 -4.14
N GLN A 51 5.52 0.66 -4.17
CA GLN A 51 4.25 0.08 -3.73
C GLN A 51 3.99 0.35 -2.25
N VAL A 52 5.01 0.22 -1.39
CA VAL A 52 4.90 0.56 0.03
C VAL A 52 4.56 2.03 0.21
N SER A 53 5.19 2.93 -0.54
CA SER A 53 4.89 4.36 -0.49
C SER A 53 3.46 4.70 -0.95
N GLU A 54 2.95 4.02 -1.98
CA GLU A 54 1.57 4.20 -2.46
C GLU A 54 0.57 3.73 -1.41
N ASN A 55 0.76 2.52 -0.88
CA ASN A 55 -0.09 1.98 0.18
C ASN A 55 -0.06 2.84 1.45
N ALA A 56 1.11 3.33 1.86
CA ALA A 56 1.23 4.23 3.01
C ALA A 56 0.45 5.54 2.80
N ARG A 57 0.45 6.08 1.57
CA ARG A 57 -0.32 7.28 1.23
C ARG A 57 -1.83 7.02 1.25
N GLU A 58 -2.26 5.86 0.77
CA GLU A 58 -3.68 5.47 0.83
C GLU A 58 -4.15 5.27 2.28
N LEU A 59 -3.35 4.59 3.09
CA LEU A 59 -3.62 4.39 4.52
C LEU A 59 -3.76 5.72 5.26
N ARG A 60 -2.84 6.66 5.05
CA ARG A 60 -2.96 8.02 5.63
C ARG A 60 -4.26 8.71 5.19
N GLY A 61 -4.64 8.59 3.93
CA GLY A 61 -5.90 9.15 3.44
C GLY A 61 -7.14 8.50 4.08
N LEU A 62 -7.09 7.21 4.38
CA LEU A 62 -8.14 6.51 5.13
C LEU A 62 -8.18 6.96 6.59
N GLU A 63 -7.03 7.05 7.25
CA GLU A 63 -6.93 7.55 8.62
C GLU A 63 -7.47 8.97 8.75
N GLU A 64 -7.17 9.86 7.80
CA GLU A 64 -7.74 11.21 7.76
C GLU A 64 -9.27 11.21 7.64
N LYS A 65 -9.84 10.31 6.81
CA LYS A 65 -11.30 10.16 6.67
C LYS A 65 -11.93 9.62 7.95
N VAL A 66 -11.30 8.63 8.58
CA VAL A 66 -11.74 8.05 9.85
C VAL A 66 -11.69 9.11 10.95
N ALA A 67 -10.60 9.87 11.06
CA ALA A 67 -10.46 10.97 12.01
C ALA A 67 -11.52 12.06 11.77
N LYS A 68 -11.82 12.40 10.51
CA LYS A 68 -12.91 13.33 10.16
C LYS A 68 -14.28 12.79 10.55
N ALA A 69 -14.54 11.50 10.36
CA ALA A 69 -15.82 10.88 10.71
C ALA A 69 -16.02 10.75 12.23
N LEU A 70 -14.94 10.46 12.97
CA LEU A 70 -14.93 10.38 14.44
C LEU A 70 -14.89 11.74 15.13
N ASN A 71 -14.70 12.81 14.36
CA ASN A 71 -14.65 14.16 14.92
C ASN A 71 -16.00 14.49 15.59
N PRO A 72 -16.04 14.97 16.85
CA PRO A 72 -17.27 15.19 17.60
C PRO A 72 -18.29 16.07 16.89
N SER A 73 -17.85 17.03 16.07
CA SER A 73 -18.74 17.85 15.23
C SER A 73 -19.43 17.04 14.13
N ALA A 74 -18.70 16.11 13.50
CA ALA A 74 -19.26 15.20 12.49
C ALA A 74 -20.21 14.18 13.14
N LEU A 75 -19.83 13.62 14.29
CA LEU A 75 -20.69 12.74 15.07
C LEU A 75 -21.97 13.46 15.52
N LYS A 76 -21.85 14.70 16.01
CA LYS A 76 -23.01 15.52 16.40
C LYS A 76 -23.94 15.79 15.21
N ALA A 77 -23.39 16.04 14.02
CA ALA A 77 -24.17 16.20 12.80
C ALA A 77 -24.83 14.89 12.34
N MET A 78 -24.16 13.74 12.48
CA MET A 78 -24.72 12.42 12.19
C MET A 78 -25.80 11.98 13.20
N SER A 79 -25.67 12.41 14.46
CA SER A 79 -26.63 12.13 15.53
C SER A 79 -27.73 13.19 15.64
N ALA A 80 -27.57 14.36 15.03
CA ALA A 80 -28.54 15.44 15.04
C ALA A 80 -29.86 14.95 14.43
N GLY A 81 -30.90 14.90 15.26
CA GLY A 81 -32.23 14.40 14.88
C GLY A 81 -32.50 12.93 15.23
N ARG A 82 -31.47 12.11 15.52
CA ARG A 82 -31.66 10.73 16.06
C ARG A 82 -31.51 10.65 17.57
N LEU A 83 -30.62 11.46 18.14
CA LEU A 83 -30.40 11.62 19.58
C LEU A 83 -31.00 12.94 20.08
N ALA A 84 -32.12 13.36 19.50
CA ALA A 84 -32.90 14.44 20.10
C ALA A 84 -33.28 14.01 21.52
N LYS A 85 -33.04 14.89 22.50
CA LYS A 85 -33.35 14.68 23.91
C LYS A 85 -34.80 14.21 24.00
N LEU A 86 -35.03 12.91 24.22
CA LEU A 86 -36.39 12.40 24.36
C LEU A 86 -37.01 13.13 25.55
N ASN A 87 -38.25 13.60 25.36
CA ASN A 87 -39.05 14.15 26.45
C ASN A 87 -39.06 13.10 27.59
N PRO A 88 -38.74 13.45 28.84
CA PRO A 88 -38.68 12.49 29.95
C PRO A 88 -39.96 11.64 30.11
N SER A 89 -41.08 12.09 29.53
CA SER A 89 -42.35 11.36 29.46
C SER A 89 -42.36 10.16 28.50
N CYS A 90 -41.32 9.96 27.67
CA CYS A 90 -41.20 8.87 26.70
C CYS A 90 -39.86 8.13 26.88
N VAL A 91 -39.61 7.67 28.11
CA VAL A 91 -38.50 6.76 28.42
C VAL A 91 -39.09 5.38 28.63
N ILE A 92 -38.89 4.49 27.65
CA ILE A 92 -39.28 3.08 27.78
C ILE A 92 -38.13 2.38 28.52
N PHE A 93 -38.37 2.05 29.79
CA PHE A 93 -37.47 1.18 30.54
C PHE A 93 -37.66 -0.24 30.06
N VAL A 94 -36.60 -0.83 29.49
CA VAL A 94 -36.60 -2.24 29.07
C VAL A 94 -36.00 -3.05 30.20
N ASP A 95 -36.77 -4.01 30.70
CA ASP A 95 -36.33 -4.96 31.72
C ASP A 95 -35.28 -5.94 31.14
N LEU A 96 -34.34 -6.37 31.97
CA LEU A 96 -33.22 -7.25 31.59
C LEU A 96 -33.69 -8.59 31.01
N ALA A 97 -34.81 -9.11 31.53
CA ALA A 97 -35.46 -10.31 31.01
C ALA A 97 -36.02 -10.10 29.58
N GLU A 98 -36.62 -8.93 29.32
CA GLU A 98 -37.18 -8.56 28.01
C GLU A 98 -36.07 -8.30 26.98
N LEU A 99 -34.93 -7.75 27.40
CA LEU A 99 -33.74 -7.59 26.56
C LEU A 99 -33.17 -8.96 26.12
N HIS A 100 -33.07 -9.91 27.05
CA HIS A 100 -32.62 -11.28 26.76
C HIS A 100 -33.59 -12.02 25.84
N ARG A 101 -34.90 -11.82 26.03
CA ARG A 101 -35.93 -12.37 25.15
C ARG A 101 -35.79 -11.86 23.72
N ARG A 102 -35.55 -10.56 23.54
CA ARG A 102 -35.39 -9.93 22.22
C ARG A 102 -34.09 -10.28 21.51
N LYS A 103 -33.02 -10.59 22.25
CA LYS A 103 -31.75 -11.09 21.66
C LYS A 103 -31.92 -12.40 20.90
N ASN A 104 -32.89 -13.23 21.29
CA ASN A 104 -33.16 -14.53 20.68
C ASN A 104 -34.19 -14.46 19.53
N LEU A 105 -34.83 -13.32 19.31
CA LEU A 105 -35.64 -13.08 18.12
C LEU A 105 -34.80 -12.34 17.09
N SER A 106 -34.66 -12.93 15.89
CA SER A 106 -34.02 -12.26 14.75
C SER A 106 -34.55 -10.84 14.59
N PRO A 107 -33.68 -9.84 14.39
CA PRO A 107 -34.08 -8.45 14.38
C PRO A 107 -35.08 -8.20 13.24
N PRO A 108 -36.15 -7.42 13.47
CA PRO A 108 -36.94 -6.92 12.35
C PRO A 108 -36.02 -6.05 11.49
N LEU A 109 -36.09 -6.25 10.18
CA LEU A 109 -35.38 -5.53 9.13
C LEU A 109 -35.71 -4.02 9.12
N LEU A 110 -35.37 -3.28 10.18
CA LEU A 110 -35.62 -1.84 10.30
C LEU A 110 -34.36 -0.99 10.11
N LEU A 111 -33.25 -1.60 9.71
CA LEU A 111 -32.08 -0.90 9.19
C LEU A 111 -31.93 -1.19 7.70
N ARG A 112 -32.94 -0.80 6.91
CA ARG A 112 -32.73 -0.60 5.47
C ARG A 112 -31.86 0.66 5.32
N PRO A 113 -30.60 0.56 4.84
CA PRO A 113 -29.84 1.75 4.53
C PRO A 113 -30.63 2.55 3.48
N ARG A 114 -30.94 3.80 3.81
CA ARG A 114 -31.59 4.73 2.88
C ARG A 114 -30.62 4.94 1.72
N GLN A 115 -30.90 4.29 0.60
CA GLN A 115 -30.22 4.50 -0.67
C GLN A 115 -30.30 5.99 -1.00
N LYS A 116 -29.16 6.67 -0.89
CA LYS A 116 -29.04 8.11 -1.13
C LYS A 116 -29.22 8.32 -2.63
N SER A 117 -30.45 8.63 -3.05
CA SER A 117 -30.74 9.07 -4.40
C SER A 117 -29.94 10.35 -4.66
N GLY A 118 -29.01 10.26 -5.61
CA GLY A 118 -28.30 11.42 -6.12
C GLY A 118 -29.30 12.40 -6.69
N THR A 119 -29.49 13.52 -6.01
CA THR A 119 -30.15 14.70 -6.56
C THR A 119 -29.05 15.66 -6.97
N GLY A 120 -28.60 15.52 -8.23
CA GLY A 120 -27.97 16.62 -8.93
C GLY A 120 -29.00 17.75 -9.12
N PRO A 121 -28.59 19.03 -9.17
CA PRO A 121 -29.52 20.12 -9.33
C PRO A 121 -30.11 20.11 -10.75
N SER A 122 -31.40 19.77 -10.85
CA SER A 122 -32.24 20.11 -11.99
C SER A 122 -32.38 21.64 -12.06
N LEU A 123 -31.57 22.27 -12.89
CA LEU A 123 -31.83 23.60 -13.43
C LEU A 123 -32.92 23.49 -14.50
N ARG A 124 -34.14 23.83 -14.13
CA ARG A 124 -35.24 24.32 -14.99
C ARG A 124 -36.01 25.32 -14.11
N LEU A 125 -36.36 26.54 -14.53
CA LEU A 125 -37.01 26.95 -15.76
C LEU A 125 -37.05 28.50 -15.84
N ALA A 126 -37.48 29.00 -17.01
CA ALA A 126 -37.99 30.34 -17.35
C ALA A 126 -36.99 31.21 -18.16
N SER A 127 -37.08 31.23 -19.49
CA SER A 127 -38.07 31.96 -20.30
C SER A 127 -37.75 33.45 -20.41
N ARG A 128 -37.05 33.83 -21.48
CA ARG A 128 -37.41 34.97 -22.32
C ARG A 128 -36.84 34.80 -23.72
#